data_AF-A0A935PAC3-F1
#
_entry.id   AF-A0A935PAC3-F1
#
_cell.length_a   1.000
_cell.length_b   1.000
_cell.length_c   1.000
_cell.angle_alpha   90.00
_cell.angle_beta   90.00
_cell.angle_gamma   90.00
#
_symmetry.space_group_name_H-M   'P 1'
#
loop_
_entity.id
_entity.type
_entity.pdbx_description
1 polymer ?
#
loop_
_entity_poly.entity_id
_entity_poly.type
_entity_poly.pdbx_seq_one_letter_code
_entity_poly.pdbx_strand_id
1 'polypeptide(L)'
;MPKIPVEQLRPGMKLARPLENSSGMVLMAEGTELTEARISKIENMGIDSVFIDGPSRPARPKEELLSELEARFRKAGNSPPMAAIKKAVREHIEAMYG
;
A
#
# COMPACT_ATOMS: atom_id res chain seq x y z
N MET A 1 2.02 -6.21 5.90
CA MET A 1 2.52 -7.06 4.80
C MET A 1 1.57 -6.98 3.60
N PRO A 2 1.51 -5.83 2.90
CA PRO A 2 0.71 -5.71 1.68
C PRO A 2 1.19 -6.67 0.59
N LYS A 3 0.24 -7.23 -0.16
CA LYS A 3 0.50 -7.92 -1.42
C LYS A 3 0.52 -6.88 -2.53
N ILE A 4 1.66 -6.73 -3.20
CA ILE A 4 1.89 -5.69 -4.21
C ILE A 4 2.11 -6.39 -5.57
N PRO A 5 1.41 -5.97 -6.64
CA PRO A 5 1.68 -6.42 -8.00
C PRO A 5 3.12 -6.12 -8.39
N VAL A 6 3.75 -7.01 -9.18
CA VAL A 6 5.17 -6.86 -9.55
C VAL A 6 5.45 -5.53 -10.27
N GLU A 7 4.50 -5.07 -11.08
CA GLU A 7 4.52 -3.78 -11.80
C GLU A 7 4.63 -2.55 -10.88
N GLN A 8 4.27 -2.68 -9.60
CA GLN A 8 4.28 -1.59 -8.62
C GLN A 8 5.49 -1.66 -7.68
N LEU A 9 6.38 -2.63 -7.87
CA LEU A 9 7.59 -2.77 -7.08
C LEU A 9 8.55 -1.62 -7.36
N ARG A 10 9.25 -1.19 -6.31
CA ARG A 10 10.24 -0.13 -6.39
C ARG A 10 11.51 -0.53 -5.66
N PRO A 11 12.68 -0.06 -6.14
CA PRO A 11 13.92 -0.25 -5.43
C PRO A 11 13.82 0.22 -3.97
N GLY A 12 14.43 -0.54 -3.05
CA GLY A 12 14.42 -0.27 -1.61
C GLY A 12 13.27 -0.92 -0.82
N MET A 13 12.24 -1.46 -1.49
CA MET A 13 11.24 -2.31 -0.83
C MET A 13 11.88 -3.59 -0.29
N LYS A 14 11.30 -4.22 0.74
CA LYS A 14 11.80 -5.50 1.26
C LYS A 14 10.73 -6.58 1.18
N LEU A 15 11.13 -7.82 0.92
CA LEU A 15 10.19 -8.95 0.97
C LEU A 15 9.74 -9.21 2.41
N ALA A 16 8.42 -9.29 2.64
CA ALA A 16 7.81 -9.63 3.92
C ALA A 16 7.82 -11.14 4.23
N ARG A 17 8.03 -11.98 3.21
CA ARG A 17 8.15 -13.43 3.34
C ARG A 17 9.05 -13.98 2.23
N PRO A 18 9.55 -15.21 2.35
CA PRO A 18 10.35 -15.81 1.29
C PRO A 18 9.58 -15.87 -0.05
N LEU A 19 10.29 -15.59 -1.14
CA LEU A 19 9.79 -15.84 -2.49
C LEU A 19 10.15 -17.27 -2.87
N GLU A 20 9.14 -18.11 -3.12
CA GLU A 20 9.31 -19.53 -3.41
C GLU A 20 8.80 -19.85 -4.82
N ASN A 21 9.38 -20.87 -5.45
CA ASN A 21 8.86 -21.40 -6.71
C ASN A 21 7.73 -22.41 -6.46
N SER A 22 7.14 -22.94 -7.54
CA SER A 22 6.09 -23.97 -7.47
C SER A 22 6.49 -25.26 -6.72
N SER A 23 7.79 -25.51 -6.58
CA SER A 23 8.35 -26.67 -5.88
C SER A 23 8.69 -26.38 -4.41
N GLY A 24 8.41 -25.18 -3.89
CA GLY A 24 8.74 -24.76 -2.54
C GLY A 24 10.21 -24.40 -2.31
N MET A 25 11.00 -24.26 -3.38
CA MET A 25 12.39 -23.81 -3.28
C MET A 25 12.42 -22.29 -3.08
N VAL A 26 13.12 -21.82 -2.05
CA VAL A 26 13.30 -20.40 -1.77
C VAL A 26 14.24 -19.77 -2.81
N LEU A 27 13.71 -18.79 -3.53
CA LEU A 27 14.40 -18.03 -4.57
C LEU A 27 15.00 -16.74 -4.01
N MET A 28 14.31 -16.12 -3.05
CA MET A 28 14.78 -14.97 -2.28
C MET A 28 14.26 -15.07 -0.86
N ALA A 29 15.12 -14.83 0.12
CA ALA A 29 14.76 -14.91 1.52
C ALA A 29 13.83 -13.75 1.95
N GLU A 30 13.12 -13.93 3.05
CA GLU A 30 12.49 -12.83 3.76
C GLU A 30 13.50 -11.72 4.11
N GLY A 31 13.04 -10.47 4.12
CA GLY A 31 13.89 -9.30 4.38
C GLY A 31 14.78 -8.89 3.21
N THR A 32 14.76 -9.63 2.09
CA THR A 32 15.52 -9.29 0.89
C THR A 32 15.08 -7.93 0.35
N GLU A 33 16.01 -6.98 0.28
CA GLU A 33 15.80 -5.69 -0.35
C GLU A 33 15.71 -5.83 -1.88
N LEU A 34 14.69 -5.24 -2.48
CA LEU A 34 14.48 -5.22 -3.91
C LEU A 34 15.37 -4.15 -4.52
N THR A 35 16.38 -4.57 -5.25
CA THR A 35 17.14 -3.72 -6.18
C THR A 35 16.49 -3.79 -7.56
N GLU A 36 16.85 -2.89 -8.48
CA GLU A 36 16.37 -2.94 -9.87
C GLU A 36 16.61 -4.32 -10.50
N ALA A 37 17.82 -4.87 -10.34
CA ALA A 37 18.16 -6.20 -10.85
C ALA A 37 17.29 -7.33 -10.25
N ARG A 38 16.89 -7.21 -8.97
CA ARG A 38 16.00 -8.19 -8.32
C ARG A 38 14.57 -8.05 -8.81
N ILE A 39 14.09 -6.82 -9.03
CA ILE A 39 12.75 -6.56 -9.58
C ILE A 39 12.65 -7.17 -10.99
N SER A 40 13.61 -6.89 -11.88
CA SER A 40 13.63 -7.49 -13.21
C SER A 40 13.69 -9.02 -13.17
N LYS A 41 14.38 -9.60 -12.18
CA LYS A 41 14.37 -11.06 -11.98
C LYS A 41 12.97 -11.57 -11.63
N ILE A 42 12.25 -10.89 -10.72
CA ILE A 42 10.88 -11.25 -10.33
C ILE A 42 9.93 -11.15 -11.53
N GLU A 43 10.03 -10.09 -12.33
CA GLU A 43 9.25 -9.89 -13.56
C GLU A 43 9.45 -11.06 -14.54
N ASN A 44 10.71 -11.43 -14.79
CA ASN A 44 11.05 -12.53 -15.69
C ASN A 44 10.57 -13.91 -15.22
N MET A 45 10.23 -14.05 -13.94
CA MET A 45 9.74 -15.32 -13.37
C MET A 45 8.23 -15.51 -13.58
N GLY A 46 7.52 -14.52 -14.12
CA GLY A 46 6.08 -14.59 -14.34
C GLY A 46 5.27 -14.62 -13.04
N ILE A 47 5.79 -13.97 -11.99
CA ILE A 47 5.12 -13.86 -10.69
C ILE A 47 4.19 -12.64 -10.74
N ASP A 48 2.91 -12.80 -10.39
CA ASP A 48 1.96 -11.68 -10.46
C ASP A 48 2.18 -10.64 -9.35
N SER A 49 2.57 -11.10 -8.16
CA SER A 49 2.63 -10.25 -6.96
C SER A 49 3.49 -10.86 -5.86
N VAL A 50 4.05 -10.00 -5.02
CA VAL A 50 4.87 -10.37 -3.86
C VAL A 50 4.40 -9.67 -2.60
N PHE A 51 4.75 -10.23 -1.44
CA PHE A 51 4.46 -9.60 -0.15
C PHE A 51 5.63 -8.71 0.25
N ILE A 52 5.34 -7.44 0.51
CA ILE A 52 6.33 -6.44 0.89
C ILE A 52 6.23 -6.13 2.39
N ASP A 53 7.39 -5.98 3.02
CA ASP A 53 7.51 -5.50 4.39
C ASP A 53 7.12 -4.04 4.42
N GLY A 54 6.03 -3.77 5.12
CA GLY A 54 5.35 -2.49 5.11
C GLY A 54 3.97 -2.58 5.74
N PRO A 55 3.42 -1.42 6.16
CA PRO A 55 2.10 -1.37 6.74
C PRO A 55 1.08 -1.86 5.72
N SER A 56 0.24 -2.82 6.12
CA SER A 56 -0.92 -3.21 5.31
C SER A 56 -1.78 -1.96 5.15
N ARG A 57 -2.03 -1.53 3.91
CA ARG A 57 -2.99 -0.46 3.69
C ARG A 57 -4.40 -1.03 3.84
N PRO A 58 -5.30 -0.31 4.52
CA PRO A 58 -5.05 0.96 5.21
C PRO A 58 -4.34 0.77 6.57
N ALA A 59 -3.30 1.57 6.82
CA ALA A 59 -2.41 1.43 7.98
C ALA A 59 -3.03 1.90 9.32
N ARG A 60 -4.18 2.57 9.24
CA ARG A 60 -4.91 3.15 10.38
C ARG A 60 -6.37 2.73 10.31
N PRO A 61 -7.11 2.66 11.43
CA PRO A 61 -8.55 2.45 11.42
C PRO A 61 -9.30 3.54 10.63
N LYS A 62 -10.39 3.16 9.96
CA LYS A 62 -11.21 4.09 9.17
C LYS A 62 -11.74 5.24 10.04
N GLU A 63 -12.21 4.90 11.23
CA GLU A 63 -12.81 5.82 12.20
C GLU A 63 -11.81 6.89 12.65
N GLU A 64 -10.53 6.51 12.81
CA GLU A 64 -9.45 7.44 13.16
C GLU A 64 -9.23 8.46 12.05
N LEU A 65 -9.14 8.00 10.79
CA LEU A 65 -8.97 8.90 9.62
C LEU A 65 -10.14 9.85 9.45
N LEU A 66 -11.37 9.37 9.63
CA LEU A 66 -12.57 10.19 9.55
C LEU A 66 -12.62 11.23 10.68
N SER A 67 -12.25 10.86 11.91
CA SER A 67 -12.17 11.79 13.04
C SER A 67 -11.12 12.88 12.81
N GLU A 68 -9.95 12.53 12.29
CA GLU A 68 -8.91 13.50 11.92
C GLU A 68 -9.39 14.46 10.81
N LEU A 69 -10.11 13.93 9.82
CA LEU A 69 -10.71 14.75 8.75
C LEU A 69 -11.67 15.78 9.35
N GLU A 70 -12.56 15.36 10.25
CA GLU A 70 -13.47 16.28 10.96
C GLU A 70 -12.70 17.34 11.75
N ALA A 71 -11.65 16.94 12.47
CA ALA A 71 -10.83 17.86 13.26
C ALA A 71 -10.12 18.92 12.39
N ARG A 72 -9.57 18.53 11.24
CA ARG A 72 -8.88 19.43 10.30
C ARG A 72 -9.83 20.44 9.66
N PHE A 73 -11.06 20.02 9.36
CA PHE A 73 -12.08 20.88 8.76
C PHE A 73 -12.91 21.65 9.80
N ARG A 74 -12.67 21.48 11.11
CA ARG A 74 -13.42 22.17 12.18
C ARG A 74 -13.44 23.70 12.03
N LYS A 75 -12.33 24.27 11.55
CA LYS A 75 -12.17 25.73 11.35
C LYS A 75 -12.35 26.16 9.89
N ALA A 76 -12.49 25.20 8.97
CA ALA A 76 -12.87 25.50 7.61
C ALA A 76 -14.35 25.87 7.65
N GLY A 77 -14.67 27.15 7.51
CA GLY A 77 -16.06 27.59 7.50
C GLY A 77 -16.91 26.86 6.45
N ASN A 78 -18.23 27.04 6.48
CA ASN A 78 -19.17 26.41 5.55
C ASN A 78 -19.11 26.97 4.12
N SER A 79 -17.93 27.35 3.62
CA SER A 79 -17.81 27.75 2.22
C SER A 79 -18.06 26.54 1.31
N PRO A 80 -18.83 26.70 0.22
CA PRO A 80 -19.10 25.61 -0.71
C PRO A 80 -17.84 24.88 -1.22
N PRO A 81 -16.70 25.56 -1.50
CA PRO A 81 -15.48 24.87 -1.90
C PRO A 81 -14.90 23.95 -0.82
N MET A 82 -14.89 24.37 0.45
CA MET A 82 -14.35 23.54 1.53
C MET A 82 -15.22 22.31 1.81
N ALA A 83 -16.54 22.46 1.71
CA ALA A 83 -17.47 21.34 1.83
C ALA A 83 -17.23 20.29 0.73
N ALA A 84 -16.97 20.72 -0.51
CA ALA A 84 -16.65 19.82 -1.62
C ALA A 84 -15.34 19.05 -1.39
N ILE A 85 -14.28 19.72 -0.94
CA ILE A 85 -13.00 19.06 -0.64
C ILE A 85 -13.16 18.05 0.49
N LYS A 86 -13.84 18.43 1.58
CA LYS A 86 -14.09 17.53 2.71
C LYS A 86 -14.83 16.27 2.26
N LYS A 87 -15.86 16.43 1.42
CA LYS A 87 -16.62 15.31 0.86
C LYS A 87 -15.73 14.40 0.00
N ALA A 88 -14.95 14.96 -0.92
CA ALA A 88 -14.06 14.18 -1.78
C ALA A 88 -13.01 13.39 -0.98
N VAL A 89 -12.43 14.00 0.06
CA VAL A 89 -11.47 13.30 0.94
C VAL A 89 -12.14 12.19 1.75
N ARG A 90 -13.38 12.41 2.22
CA ARG A 90 -14.16 11.39 2.92
C ARG A 90 -14.43 10.18 2.01
N GLU A 91 -14.92 10.41 0.80
CA GLU A 91 -15.22 9.34 -0.17
C GLU A 91 -13.95 8.53 -0.51
N HIS A 92 -12.80 9.21 -0.65
CA HIS A 92 -11.52 8.54 -0.84
C HIS A 92 -11.12 7.69 0.37
N ILE A 93 -11.29 8.20 1.59
CA ILE A 93 -11.04 7.42 2.82
C ILE A 93 -11.93 6.19 2.84
N GLU A 94 -13.23 6.32 2.57
CA GLU A 94 -14.17 5.20 2.58
C GLU A 94 -13.81 4.12 1.54
N ALA A 95 -13.39 4.52 0.35
CA ALA A 95 -12.96 3.62 -0.71
C ALA A 95 -11.71 2.80 -0.37
N MET A 96 -10.86 3.26 0.57
CA MET A 96 -9.68 2.49 1.01
C MET A 96 -10.03 1.27 1.89
N TYR A 97 -11.27 1.16 2.38
CA TYR A 97 -11.73 0.10 3.31
C TYR A 97 -12.95 -0.67 2.78
N GLY A 98 -13.38 -0.39 1.54
CA GLY A 98 -14.50 -1.04 0.86
C GLY A 98 -14.09 -2.22 0.00
#